data_AF-A0AAV3PU31-F1
#
_entry.id   AF-A0AAV3PU31-F1
#
_cell.length_a   1.000
_cell.length_b   1.000
_cell.length_c   1.000
_cell.angle_alpha   90.00
_cell.angle_beta   90.00
_cell.angle_gamma   90.00
#
_symmetry.space_group_name_H-M   'P 1'
#
loop_
_entity.id
_entity.type
_entity.pdbx_description
1 polymer ?
#
loop_
_entity_poly.entity_id
_entity_poly.type
_entity_poly.pdbx_seq_one_letter_code
_entity_poly.pdbx_strand_id
1 'polypeptide(L)'
;MPVPFLQLFSYELFLVFQIIRSVSQWSAGTSQIEESIHIAYCNLIEKAEHFIYIENQFFISGLSGDEIIKNRVLESLYRRIMRAYNEKKCFRVIIVIPLLPGFQGGLDDAGAASVRAIMHWQHRTICRGSNSIMHNLNDLMGPKMHDYISFYGLRSYGRLHDGGPVATSQVYVHSKIMIIDDRVTLIGSANINDRSLLGSRDSEIGVLIEDRELVDSFMGGKPWRAGKFALSLRVSLWSEHLGLDIGEVNPIYDPVIDSTYKDIWMAAARTNTMIYQDVFACIPNDLIHSRGSLRQCMSYWKEKLGQTTIDLGIAPQTLESYEDGDVKVTDPMDRLATVKGHLVSFPLDFMCKEDLRPIFKESEFYASPQVFH
;
A
#
# COMPACT_ATOMS: atom_id res chain seq x y z
N MET A 1 -3.63 28.46 0.47
CA MET A 1 -3.99 28.72 1.87
C MET A 1 -3.38 27.61 2.71
N PRO A 2 -2.64 27.92 3.79
CA PRO A 2 -2.00 26.89 4.59
C PRO A 2 -3.08 26.05 5.26
N VAL A 3 -3.00 24.73 5.05
CA VAL A 3 -3.79 23.73 5.77
C VAL A 3 -3.46 23.91 7.26
N PRO A 4 -4.44 24.11 8.16
CA PRO A 4 -4.17 24.19 9.58
C PRO A 4 -3.85 22.79 10.08
N PHE A 5 -2.59 22.37 9.91
CA PHE A 5 -2.06 21.17 10.52
C PHE A 5 -1.96 21.43 12.03
N LEU A 6 -2.65 20.62 12.83
CA LEU A 6 -2.56 20.57 14.29
C LEU A 6 -2.95 21.86 15.03
N GLN A 7 -4.26 22.16 15.04
CA GLN A 7 -4.82 22.77 16.25
C GLN A 7 -4.84 21.65 17.30
N LEU A 8 -3.74 21.57 18.08
CA LEU A 8 -3.61 20.71 19.25
C LEU A 8 -4.80 20.98 20.18
N PHE A 9 -5.81 20.11 20.10
CA PHE A 9 -6.84 20.03 21.12
C PHE A 9 -6.14 19.71 22.45
N SER A 10 -6.22 20.64 23.38
CA SER A 10 -5.75 20.53 24.76
C SER A 10 -6.64 19.57 25.56
N TYR A 11 -6.65 18.29 25.20
CA TYR A 11 -7.19 17.21 26.02
C TYR A 11 -6.07 16.20 26.23
N GLU A 12 -5.71 15.96 27.48
CA GLU A 12 -4.76 14.91 27.84
C GLU A 12 -5.31 13.55 27.37
N LEU A 13 -4.74 13.01 26.29
CA LEU A 13 -5.03 11.65 25.88
C LEU A 13 -4.35 10.69 26.87
N PHE A 14 -5.13 9.81 27.49
CA PHE A 14 -4.57 8.74 28.31
C PHE A 14 -4.12 7.61 27.39
N LEU A 15 -2.82 7.60 27.10
CA LEU A 15 -2.17 6.65 26.21
C LEU A 15 -1.06 5.91 26.98
N VAL A 16 -0.90 4.62 26.68
CA VAL A 16 0.29 3.86 27.08
C VAL A 16 1.22 3.76 25.89
N PHE A 17 2.45 4.22 26.08
CA PHE A 17 3.49 4.19 25.07
C PHE A 17 4.56 3.17 25.45
N GLN A 18 4.97 2.36 24.48
CA GLN A 18 6.16 1.54 24.59
C GLN A 18 7.08 1.83 23.41
N ILE A 19 8.31 2.27 23.69
CA ILE A 19 9.34 2.40 22.67
C ILE A 19 9.84 1.02 22.28
N ILE A 20 9.96 0.80 20.98
CA ILE A 20 10.46 -0.41 20.35
C ILE A 20 11.55 -0.02 19.34
N ARG A 21 12.51 -0.90 19.10
CA ARG A 21 13.65 -0.62 18.22
C ARG A 21 14.18 -1.88 17.54
N SER A 22 14.91 -1.65 16.46
CA SER A 22 15.77 -2.63 15.80
C SER A 22 17.19 -2.13 15.96
N VAL A 23 18.02 -2.77 16.79
CA VAL A 23 19.42 -2.35 17.01
C VAL A 23 20.32 -3.56 17.30
N SER A 24 21.62 -3.38 17.07
CA SER A 24 22.63 -4.38 17.41
C SER A 24 23.97 -3.73 17.78
N GLN A 25 25.01 -4.56 17.96
CA GLN A 25 26.35 -4.11 18.36
C GLN A 25 26.91 -3.00 17.46
N TRP A 26 26.72 -3.07 16.14
CA TRP A 26 27.31 -2.10 15.21
C TRP A 26 26.60 -0.75 15.23
N SER A 27 25.30 -0.74 15.49
CA SER A 27 24.46 0.47 15.40
C SER A 27 24.26 1.18 16.74
N ALA A 28 24.20 0.43 17.85
CA ALA A 28 23.95 0.99 19.18
C ALA A 28 24.87 0.45 20.29
N GLY A 29 25.85 -0.40 19.96
CA GLY A 29 26.78 -0.96 20.94
C GLY A 29 26.17 -1.99 21.90
N THR A 30 24.98 -2.53 21.58
CA THR A 30 24.30 -3.52 22.42
C THR A 30 24.92 -4.92 22.25
N SER A 31 25.10 -5.64 23.36
CA SER A 31 25.66 -7.00 23.35
C SER A 31 24.73 -8.05 22.73
N GLN A 32 23.43 -7.76 22.68
CA GLN A 32 22.41 -8.57 22.03
C GLN A 32 21.71 -7.78 20.93
N ILE A 33 21.27 -8.49 19.89
CA ILE A 33 20.38 -7.94 18.87
C ILE A 33 19.02 -7.70 19.53
N GLU A 34 18.48 -6.51 19.34
CA GLU A 34 17.10 -6.20 19.68
C GLU A 34 16.27 -6.10 18.40
N GLU A 35 15.19 -6.87 18.34
CA GLU A 35 14.21 -6.92 17.25
C GLU A 35 12.80 -6.68 17.78
N SER A 36 12.67 -5.79 18.78
CA SER A 36 11.40 -5.56 19.50
C SER A 36 10.31 -5.02 18.58
N ILE A 37 10.67 -4.35 17.48
CA ILE A 37 9.72 -3.94 16.42
C ILE A 37 9.12 -5.16 15.71
N HIS A 38 9.94 -6.12 15.27
CA HIS A 38 9.46 -7.31 14.58
C HIS A 38 8.57 -8.16 15.49
N ILE A 39 8.99 -8.34 16.74
CA ILE A 39 8.21 -9.04 17.77
C ILE A 39 6.86 -8.34 17.98
N ALA A 40 6.83 -7.00 18.06
CA ALA A 40 5.60 -6.24 18.20
C ALA A 40 4.66 -6.43 17.00
N TYR A 41 5.16 -6.33 15.77
CA TYR A 41 4.38 -6.60 14.55
C TYR A 41 3.70 -7.97 14.61
N CYS A 42 4.47 -9.04 14.79
CA CYS A 42 3.94 -10.41 14.80
C CYS A 42 2.91 -10.62 15.92
N ASN A 43 3.22 -10.18 17.15
CA ASN A 43 2.34 -10.36 18.29
C ASN A 43 1.01 -9.61 18.15
N LEU A 44 1.05 -8.38 17.63
CA LEU A 44 -0.15 -7.57 17.44
C LEU A 44 -1.05 -8.15 16.35
N ILE A 45 -0.46 -8.58 15.23
CA ILE A 45 -1.20 -9.24 14.14
C ILE A 45 -1.88 -10.52 14.64
N GLU A 46 -1.18 -11.36 15.40
CA GLU A 46 -1.74 -12.60 15.93
C GLU A 46 -2.87 -12.37 16.94
N LYS A 47 -2.83 -11.25 17.67
CA LYS A 47 -3.85 -10.88 18.66
C LYS A 47 -5.05 -10.12 18.08
N ALA A 48 -4.93 -9.54 16.89
CA ALA A 48 -6.02 -8.77 16.25
C ALA A 48 -7.33 -9.57 16.23
N GLU A 49 -8.48 -8.93 16.38
CA GLU A 49 -9.79 -9.59 16.43
C GLU A 49 -10.63 -9.33 15.17
N HIS A 50 -10.52 -8.14 14.58
CA HIS A 50 -11.43 -7.65 13.55
C HIS A 50 -10.72 -7.04 12.34
N PHE A 51 -9.68 -6.24 12.58
CA PHE A 51 -9.21 -5.30 11.57
C PHE A 51 -7.72 -5.00 11.73
N ILE A 52 -7.01 -5.00 10.61
CA ILE A 52 -5.62 -4.56 10.49
C ILE A 52 -5.53 -3.57 9.32
N TYR A 53 -5.01 -2.38 9.60
CA TYR A 53 -4.64 -1.40 8.59
C TYR A 53 -3.14 -1.19 8.60
N ILE A 54 -2.49 -1.27 7.44
CA ILE A 54 -1.05 -1.05 7.30
C ILE A 54 -0.82 -0.02 6.20
N GLU A 55 -0.04 1.01 6.52
CA GLU A 55 0.65 1.81 5.51
C GLU A 55 2.15 1.55 5.63
N ASN A 56 2.80 1.08 4.56
CA ASN A 56 4.23 0.85 4.59
C ASN A 56 4.88 1.18 3.25
N GLN A 57 6.14 1.63 3.27
CA GLN A 57 6.90 1.86 2.05
C GLN A 57 7.32 0.55 1.35
N PHE A 58 7.57 -0.50 2.13
CA PHE A 58 7.91 -1.82 1.60
C PHE A 58 7.03 -2.89 2.24
N PHE A 59 6.69 -3.91 1.46
CA PHE A 59 5.97 -5.08 1.95
C PHE A 59 6.66 -6.36 1.48
N ILE A 60 7.79 -6.66 2.12
CA ILE A 60 8.70 -7.77 1.80
C ILE A 60 8.85 -8.65 3.05
N SER A 61 8.21 -9.80 3.03
CA SER A 61 8.16 -10.71 4.16
C SER A 61 7.98 -12.17 3.68
N GLY A 62 8.28 -13.14 4.54
CA GLY A 62 8.28 -14.56 4.20
C GLY A 62 7.37 -15.39 5.09
N LEU A 63 6.75 -16.43 4.50
CA LEU A 63 6.03 -17.47 5.23
C LEU A 63 6.98 -18.41 5.98
N SER A 64 6.43 -19.22 6.89
CA SER A 64 7.20 -20.28 7.56
C SER A 64 7.86 -21.21 6.53
N GLY A 65 9.15 -21.49 6.71
CA GLY A 65 9.96 -22.27 5.76
C GLY A 65 10.67 -21.45 4.68
N ASP A 66 10.41 -20.14 4.57
CA ASP A 66 11.18 -19.27 3.67
C ASP A 66 12.61 -19.11 4.18
N GLU A 67 13.57 -19.63 3.42
CA GLU A 67 14.99 -19.55 3.72
C GLU A 67 15.65 -18.25 3.26
N ILE A 68 14.98 -17.47 2.40
CA ILE A 68 15.52 -16.24 1.84
C ILE A 68 15.12 -15.05 2.69
N ILE A 69 13.81 -14.86 2.89
CA ILE A 69 13.26 -13.77 3.70
C ILE A 69 12.97 -14.30 5.09
N LYS A 70 13.53 -13.66 6.13
CA LYS A 70 13.54 -14.19 7.49
C LYS A 70 12.46 -13.60 8.39
N ASN A 71 12.09 -12.34 8.20
CA ASN A 71 11.03 -11.73 8.98
C ASN A 71 9.69 -12.44 8.72
N ARG A 72 8.85 -12.52 9.76
CA ARG A 72 7.64 -13.37 9.81
C ARG A 72 6.33 -12.58 9.91
N VAL A 73 6.34 -11.33 9.47
CA VAL A 73 5.12 -10.50 9.40
C VAL A 73 4.07 -11.16 8.48
N LEU A 74 4.49 -11.67 7.32
CA LEU A 74 3.61 -12.38 6.38
C LEU A 74 3.00 -13.65 6.99
N GLU A 75 3.82 -14.43 7.71
CA GLU A 75 3.36 -15.64 8.40
C GLU A 75 2.30 -15.32 9.46
N SER A 76 2.52 -14.28 10.28
CA SER A 76 1.53 -13.86 11.27
C SER A 76 0.22 -13.40 10.60
N LEU A 77 0.29 -12.65 9.49
CA LEU A 77 -0.91 -12.26 8.72
C LEU A 77 -1.64 -13.48 8.15
N TYR A 78 -0.91 -14.39 7.52
CA TYR A 78 -1.45 -15.62 6.96
C TYR A 78 -2.17 -16.46 8.03
N ARG A 79 -1.50 -16.75 9.15
CA ARG A 79 -2.11 -17.49 10.29
C ARG A 79 -3.34 -16.79 10.82
N ARG A 80 -3.27 -15.46 10.95
CA ARG A 80 -4.38 -14.68 11.49
C ARG A 80 -5.59 -14.72 10.56
N ILE A 81 -5.41 -14.57 9.26
CA ILE A 81 -6.48 -14.70 8.26
C ILE A 81 -7.06 -16.11 8.28
N MET A 82 -6.21 -17.14 8.32
CA MET A 82 -6.65 -18.54 8.42
C MET A 82 -7.49 -18.80 9.68
N ARG A 83 -7.12 -18.21 10.82
CA ARG A 83 -7.94 -18.27 12.04
C ARG A 83 -9.33 -17.68 11.81
N ALA A 84 -9.42 -16.47 11.23
CA ALA A 84 -10.71 -15.85 10.94
C ALA A 84 -11.58 -16.69 9.99
N TYR A 85 -10.96 -17.21 8.92
CA TYR A 85 -11.64 -18.04 7.94
C TYR A 85 -12.21 -19.32 8.56
N ASN A 86 -11.40 -20.04 9.35
CA ASN A 86 -11.81 -21.26 10.04
C ASN A 86 -12.93 -21.00 11.07
N GLU A 87 -12.86 -19.86 11.77
CA GLU A 87 -13.88 -19.43 12.74
C GLU A 87 -15.11 -18.79 12.08
N LYS A 88 -15.12 -18.61 10.75
CA LYS A 88 -16.17 -17.91 10.00
C LYS A 88 -16.43 -16.49 10.53
N LYS A 89 -15.38 -15.81 10.97
CA LYS A 89 -15.44 -14.43 11.48
C LYS A 89 -15.10 -13.43 10.38
N CYS A 90 -15.79 -12.30 10.38
CA CYS A 90 -15.38 -11.15 9.59
C CYS A 90 -14.03 -10.65 10.11
N PHE A 91 -13.06 -10.53 9.21
CA PHE A 91 -11.73 -10.01 9.50
C PHE A 91 -11.16 -9.37 8.24
N ARG A 92 -10.60 -8.15 8.35
CA ARG A 92 -10.04 -7.44 7.19
C ARG A 92 -8.59 -7.03 7.46
N VAL A 93 -7.76 -7.19 6.44
CA VAL A 93 -6.39 -6.65 6.37
C VAL A 93 -6.33 -5.73 5.15
N ILE A 94 -6.08 -4.45 5.38
CA ILE A 94 -5.96 -3.44 4.34
C ILE A 94 -4.52 -2.92 4.32
N ILE A 95 -3.87 -3.03 3.17
CA ILE A 95 -2.46 -2.67 3.00
C ILE A 95 -2.35 -1.58 1.94
N VAL A 96 -1.79 -0.43 2.32
CA VAL A 96 -1.49 0.69 1.42
C VAL A 96 0.02 0.81 1.29
N ILE A 97 0.51 0.70 0.06
CA ILE A 97 1.93 0.65 -0.30
C ILE A 97 2.19 1.53 -1.54
N PRO A 98 3.41 2.01 -1.78
CA PRO A 98 3.68 2.81 -2.97
C PRO A 98 3.46 1.97 -4.24
N LEU A 99 2.88 2.57 -5.28
CA LEU A 99 2.60 1.89 -6.55
C LEU A 99 3.89 1.41 -7.21
N LEU A 100 4.95 2.22 -7.14
CA LEU A 100 6.30 1.85 -7.56
C LEU A 100 7.30 2.23 -6.46
N PRO A 101 8.35 1.42 -6.22
CA PRO A 101 9.47 1.80 -5.36
C PRO A 101 10.11 3.13 -5.78
N GLY A 102 10.50 3.96 -4.81
CA GLY A 102 11.05 5.29 -5.08
C GLY A 102 12.55 5.24 -5.37
N PHE A 103 12.92 5.28 -6.65
CA PHE A 103 14.31 5.41 -7.12
C PHE A 103 14.39 6.33 -8.33
N GLN A 104 15.59 6.81 -8.64
CA GLN A 104 15.87 7.59 -9.84
C GLN A 104 16.01 6.67 -11.07
N GLY A 105 15.14 6.84 -12.07
CA GLY A 105 15.20 6.15 -13.36
C GLY A 105 13.86 5.52 -13.78
N GLY A 106 13.61 5.42 -15.09
CA GLY A 106 12.43 4.73 -15.63
C GLY A 106 12.57 3.21 -15.53
N LEU A 107 11.47 2.44 -15.49
CA LEU A 107 11.47 0.98 -15.24
C LEU A 107 12.30 0.13 -16.23
N ASP A 108 12.60 0.67 -17.42
CA ASP A 108 13.40 0.00 -18.47
C ASP A 108 14.87 0.48 -18.52
N ASP A 109 15.27 1.42 -17.65
CA ASP A 109 16.63 1.98 -17.60
C ASP A 109 17.61 1.10 -16.80
N ALA A 110 18.91 1.37 -16.96
CA ALA A 110 19.97 0.70 -16.21
C ALA A 110 19.87 0.95 -14.69
N GLY A 111 19.41 2.13 -14.26
CA GLY A 111 19.13 2.44 -12.84
C GLY A 111 17.87 1.77 -12.28
N ALA A 112 17.08 1.12 -13.13
CA ALA A 112 15.82 0.50 -12.74
C ALA A 112 15.99 -0.92 -12.17
N ALA A 113 17.20 -1.49 -12.22
CA ALA A 113 17.45 -2.83 -11.67
C ALA A 113 17.11 -2.89 -10.17
N SER A 114 17.41 -1.83 -9.42
CA SER A 114 17.01 -1.70 -8.01
C SER A 114 15.48 -1.66 -7.82
N VAL A 115 14.77 -0.89 -8.66
CA VAL A 115 13.28 -0.83 -8.64
C VAL A 115 12.69 -2.21 -8.93
N ARG A 116 13.17 -2.87 -9.99
CA ARG A 116 12.69 -4.19 -10.39
C ARG A 116 13.01 -5.26 -9.34
N ALA A 117 14.18 -5.22 -8.71
CA ALA A 117 14.54 -6.12 -7.63
C ALA A 117 13.58 -6.00 -6.43
N ILE A 118 13.24 -4.77 -6.03
CA ILE A 118 12.29 -4.54 -4.95
C ILE A 118 10.87 -4.97 -5.36
N MET A 119 10.45 -4.65 -6.58
CA MET A 119 9.18 -5.13 -7.12
C MET A 119 9.11 -6.66 -7.15
N HIS A 120 10.20 -7.35 -7.50
CA HIS A 120 10.28 -8.81 -7.47
C HIS A 120 9.92 -9.34 -6.07
N TRP A 121 10.61 -8.85 -5.04
CA TRP A 121 10.41 -9.30 -3.67
C TRP A 121 9.03 -8.93 -3.13
N GLN A 122 8.55 -7.72 -3.42
CA GLN A 122 7.22 -7.27 -3.01
C GLN A 122 6.13 -8.12 -3.66
N HIS A 123 6.19 -8.34 -4.97
CA HIS A 123 5.21 -9.21 -5.64
C HIS A 123 5.34 -10.67 -5.23
N ARG A 124 6.55 -11.18 -4.93
CA ARG A 124 6.74 -12.53 -4.35
C ARG A 124 6.07 -12.68 -2.99
N THR A 125 6.12 -11.65 -2.14
CA THR A 125 5.41 -11.62 -0.86
C THR A 125 3.89 -11.58 -1.07
N ILE A 126 3.42 -10.78 -2.03
CA ILE A 126 1.98 -10.54 -2.26
C ILE A 126 1.31 -11.66 -3.06
N CYS A 127 1.68 -11.88 -4.32
CA CYS A 127 0.91 -12.70 -5.27
C CYS A 127 1.71 -13.67 -6.17
N ARG A 128 3.04 -13.63 -6.18
CA ARG A 128 3.86 -14.41 -7.13
C ARG A 128 4.53 -15.62 -6.49
N GLY A 129 4.11 -16.80 -6.95
CA GLY A 129 4.69 -18.08 -6.58
C GLY A 129 4.19 -18.61 -5.23
N SER A 130 4.67 -19.81 -4.88
CA SER A 130 4.21 -20.59 -3.73
C SER A 130 4.57 -19.99 -2.37
N ASN A 131 5.42 -18.97 -2.32
CA ASN A 131 5.77 -18.24 -1.09
C ASN A 131 4.88 -17.02 -0.84
N SER A 132 3.96 -16.71 -1.76
CA SER A 132 3.11 -15.52 -1.67
C SER A 132 1.86 -15.75 -0.83
N ILE A 133 1.42 -14.73 -0.09
CA ILE A 133 0.23 -14.84 0.76
C ILE A 133 -1.03 -15.08 -0.06
N MET A 134 -1.18 -14.40 -1.20
CA MET A 134 -2.39 -14.56 -2.03
C MET A 134 -2.44 -15.95 -2.67
N HIS A 135 -1.33 -16.52 -3.15
CA HIS A 135 -1.36 -17.88 -3.70
C HIS A 135 -1.81 -18.89 -2.63
N ASN A 136 -1.19 -18.87 -1.45
CA ASN A 136 -1.51 -19.80 -0.37
C ASN A 136 -2.94 -19.66 0.15
N LEU A 137 -3.45 -18.42 0.27
CA LEU A 137 -4.84 -18.22 0.65
C LEU A 137 -5.80 -18.66 -0.47
N ASN A 138 -5.51 -18.34 -1.73
CA ASN A 138 -6.37 -18.69 -2.86
C ASN A 138 -6.55 -20.21 -2.97
N ASP A 139 -5.48 -20.98 -2.78
CA ASP A 139 -5.53 -22.44 -2.82
C ASP A 139 -6.46 -23.03 -1.76
N LEU A 140 -6.70 -22.32 -0.66
CA LEU A 140 -7.52 -22.77 0.47
C LEU A 140 -8.95 -22.22 0.46
N MET A 141 -9.14 -20.94 0.09
CA MET A 141 -10.44 -20.25 0.18
C MET A 141 -10.93 -19.65 -1.14
N GLY A 142 -10.13 -19.76 -2.22
CA GLY A 142 -10.47 -19.24 -3.54
C GLY A 142 -10.75 -17.74 -3.53
N PRO A 143 -11.76 -17.27 -4.29
CA PRO A 143 -12.09 -15.86 -4.42
C PRO A 143 -12.43 -15.15 -3.10
N LYS A 144 -12.82 -15.91 -2.05
CA LYS A 144 -13.11 -15.35 -0.72
C LYS A 144 -11.89 -14.70 -0.07
N MET A 145 -10.68 -14.97 -0.55
CA MET A 145 -9.47 -14.30 -0.07
C MET A 145 -9.61 -12.78 -0.09
N HIS A 146 -10.25 -12.21 -1.12
CA HIS A 146 -10.43 -10.76 -1.25
C HIS A 146 -11.34 -10.17 -0.17
N ASP A 147 -12.11 -11.00 0.54
CA ASP A 147 -12.82 -10.58 1.75
C ASP A 147 -11.86 -10.39 2.93
N TYR A 148 -10.67 -11.00 2.96
CA TYR A 148 -9.77 -10.95 4.11
C TYR A 148 -8.57 -10.03 3.93
N ILE A 149 -8.02 -9.92 2.72
CA ILE A 149 -6.81 -9.12 2.48
C ILE A 149 -6.89 -8.39 1.14
N SER A 150 -6.43 -7.14 1.12
CA SER A 150 -6.42 -6.29 -0.06
C SER A 150 -5.27 -5.27 -0.05
N PHE A 151 -4.82 -4.91 -1.25
CA PHE A 151 -3.65 -4.07 -1.49
C PHE A 151 -4.02 -2.84 -2.32
N TYR A 152 -3.51 -1.69 -1.92
CA TYR A 152 -3.81 -0.40 -2.51
C TYR A 152 -2.55 0.47 -2.63
N GLY A 153 -2.63 1.47 -3.48
CA GLY A 153 -1.68 2.58 -3.51
C GLY A 153 -2.41 3.91 -3.56
N LEU A 154 -1.64 4.99 -3.65
CA LEU A 154 -2.18 6.34 -3.71
C LEU A 154 -1.69 7.06 -4.98
N ARG A 155 -2.57 7.85 -5.59
CA ARG A 155 -2.29 8.63 -6.81
C ARG A 155 -3.04 9.94 -6.82
N SER A 156 -2.39 10.97 -7.37
CA SER A 156 -2.98 12.30 -7.54
C SER A 156 -2.78 12.81 -8.98
N TYR A 157 -3.52 13.86 -9.34
CA TYR A 157 -3.38 14.58 -10.60
C TYR A 157 -3.47 16.09 -10.38
N GLY A 158 -3.03 16.84 -11.38
CA GLY A 158 -3.15 18.29 -11.41
C GLY A 158 -2.59 18.88 -12.70
N ARG A 159 -2.70 20.20 -12.87
CA ARG A 159 -2.01 20.91 -13.95
C ARG A 159 -0.62 21.31 -13.48
N LEU A 160 0.39 21.16 -14.34
CA LEU A 160 1.78 21.53 -13.99
C LEU A 160 1.96 23.06 -13.81
N HIS A 161 1.14 23.85 -14.50
CA HIS A 161 1.02 25.29 -14.35
C HIS A 161 -0.36 25.75 -14.89
N ASP A 162 -0.72 27.01 -14.68
CA ASP A 162 -1.96 27.58 -15.24
C ASP A 162 -1.95 27.47 -16.78
N GLY A 163 -3.00 26.85 -17.34
CA GLY A 163 -3.10 26.54 -18.77
C GLY A 163 -2.16 25.42 -19.25
N GLY A 164 -1.38 24.80 -18.37
CA GLY A 164 -0.43 23.74 -18.69
C GLY A 164 -1.07 22.35 -18.83
N PRO A 165 -0.25 21.35 -19.21
CA PRO A 165 -0.70 19.98 -19.35
C PRO A 165 -1.17 19.41 -18.01
N VAL A 166 -2.17 18.53 -18.08
CA VAL A 166 -2.66 17.76 -16.94
C VAL A 166 -1.73 16.57 -16.75
N ALA A 167 -1.27 16.37 -15.52
CA ALA A 167 -0.32 15.34 -15.13
C ALA A 167 -0.85 14.49 -13.98
N THR A 168 -0.35 13.26 -13.85
CA THR A 168 -0.56 12.40 -12.68
C THR A 168 0.76 11.88 -12.14
N SER A 169 0.83 11.71 -10.82
CA SER A 169 1.91 10.97 -10.16
C SER A 169 1.36 10.15 -9.00
N GLN A 170 2.09 9.10 -8.63
CA GLN A 170 1.80 8.40 -7.39
C GLN A 170 2.01 9.35 -6.20
N VAL A 171 1.17 9.22 -5.17
CA VAL A 171 1.48 9.77 -3.86
C VAL A 171 2.33 8.73 -3.16
N TYR A 172 3.60 9.06 -2.92
CA TYR A 172 4.57 8.09 -2.44
C TYR A 172 4.33 7.76 -0.97
N VAL A 173 3.82 6.54 -0.71
CA VAL A 173 3.57 6.04 0.64
C VAL A 173 4.89 5.75 1.33
N HIS A 174 5.37 6.71 2.12
CA HIS A 174 6.58 6.56 2.93
C HIS A 174 6.28 6.21 4.39
N SER A 175 5.00 6.13 4.77
CA SER A 175 4.52 5.72 6.09
C SER A 175 5.13 4.39 6.54
N LYS A 176 5.19 4.17 7.85
CA LYS A 176 5.39 2.87 8.50
C LYS A 176 4.47 2.78 9.71
N ILE A 177 3.19 2.55 9.43
CA ILE A 177 2.09 2.59 10.40
C ILE A 177 1.34 1.26 10.34
N MET A 178 0.93 0.76 11.50
CA MET A 178 -0.03 -0.33 11.62
C MET A 178 -1.07 0.01 12.69
N ILE A 179 -2.36 -0.11 12.35
CA ILE A 179 -3.49 0.12 13.26
C ILE A 179 -4.24 -1.20 13.40
N ILE A 180 -4.51 -1.60 14.65
CA ILE A 180 -5.19 -2.86 15.00
C ILE A 180 -6.48 -2.52 15.75
N ASP A 181 -7.60 -3.01 15.22
CA ASP A 181 -8.94 -2.98 15.83
C ASP A 181 -9.41 -1.60 16.33
N ASP A 182 -8.89 -0.51 15.73
CA ASP A 182 -9.05 0.87 16.21
C ASP A 182 -8.70 1.02 17.71
N ARG A 183 -7.69 0.28 18.22
CA ARG A 183 -7.27 0.33 19.65
C ARG A 183 -5.77 0.46 19.87
N VAL A 184 -4.99 -0.09 18.95
CA VAL A 184 -3.53 -0.12 19.08
C VAL A 184 -2.93 0.39 17.79
N THR A 185 -1.95 1.29 17.91
CA THR A 185 -1.21 1.84 16.78
C THR A 185 0.28 1.63 16.97
N LEU A 186 0.95 1.12 15.95
CA LEU A 186 2.41 1.11 15.82
C LEU A 186 2.81 2.15 14.79
N ILE A 187 3.69 3.08 15.17
CA ILE A 187 4.26 4.12 14.28
C ILE A 187 5.78 4.09 14.43
N GLY A 188 6.53 4.13 13.32
CA GLY A 188 7.99 4.18 13.40
C GLY A 188 8.69 4.43 12.08
N SER A 189 9.97 4.06 12.03
CA SER A 189 10.81 4.12 10.83
C SER A 189 10.92 2.78 10.09
N ALA A 190 10.63 1.67 10.79
CA ALA A 190 10.85 0.32 10.28
C ALA A 190 9.90 -0.08 9.15
N ASN A 191 10.47 -0.37 7.99
CA ASN A 191 9.74 -0.97 6.88
C ASN A 191 9.39 -2.44 7.16
N ILE A 192 8.41 -2.99 6.44
CA ILE A 192 8.20 -4.44 6.43
C ILE A 192 9.20 -5.06 5.44
N ASN A 193 10.42 -5.28 5.91
CA ASN A 193 11.52 -5.97 5.23
C ASN A 193 12.55 -6.48 6.28
N ASP A 194 13.44 -7.39 5.89
CA ASP A 194 14.47 -7.93 6.78
C ASP A 194 15.45 -6.83 7.23
N ARG A 195 15.71 -5.83 6.38
CA ARG A 195 16.59 -4.69 6.69
C ARG A 195 16.15 -3.94 7.93
N SER A 196 14.88 -3.65 8.07
CA SER A 196 14.33 -2.91 9.20
C SER A 196 13.96 -3.82 10.38
N LEU A 197 13.61 -5.10 10.13
CA LEU A 197 12.98 -5.94 11.16
C LEU A 197 13.92 -6.90 11.90
N LEU A 198 15.07 -7.29 11.33
CA LEU A 198 15.95 -8.29 11.97
C LEU A 198 16.90 -7.74 13.05
N GLY A 199 16.91 -6.43 13.32
CA GLY A 199 17.77 -5.77 14.32
C GLY A 199 19.28 -5.72 14.03
N SER A 200 19.79 -6.71 13.30
CA SER A 200 21.19 -6.86 12.90
C SER A 200 21.60 -6.03 11.69
N ARG A 201 20.63 -5.40 11.03
CA ARG A 201 20.80 -4.53 9.85
C ARG A 201 20.53 -3.09 10.29
N ASP A 202 19.69 -2.35 9.58
CA ASP A 202 19.46 -0.92 9.84
C ASP A 202 18.95 -0.70 11.27
N SER A 203 19.37 0.42 11.88
CA SER A 203 18.82 0.86 13.15
C SER A 203 17.46 1.49 12.94
N GLU A 204 16.43 1.00 13.63
CA GLU A 204 15.07 1.52 13.53
C GLU A 204 14.51 1.88 14.90
N ILE A 205 13.57 2.81 14.92
CA ILE A 205 12.81 3.18 16.12
C ILE A 205 11.31 3.18 15.82
N GLY A 206 10.51 2.80 16.80
CA GLY A 206 9.07 2.89 16.74
C GLY A 206 8.47 3.08 18.12
N VAL A 207 7.18 3.38 18.12
CA VAL A 207 6.36 3.48 19.31
C VAL A 207 5.10 2.64 19.12
N LEU A 208 4.83 1.81 20.12
CA LEU A 208 3.55 1.15 20.30
C LEU A 208 2.68 2.04 21.18
N ILE A 209 1.48 2.35 20.69
CA ILE A 209 0.51 3.24 21.32
C ILE A 209 -0.75 2.42 21.60
N GLU A 210 -1.05 2.21 22.88
CA GLU A 210 -2.28 1.57 23.33
C GLU A 210 -3.20 2.62 23.97
N ASP A 211 -4.41 2.75 23.43
CA ASP A 211 -5.42 3.68 23.96
C ASP A 211 -5.98 3.21 25.31
N ARG A 212 -6.02 4.12 26.30
CA ARG A 212 -6.78 3.93 27.54
C ARG A 212 -8.09 4.71 27.55
N GLU A 213 -8.15 5.81 26.79
CA GLU A 213 -9.39 6.53 26.54
C GLU A 213 -10.16 5.86 25.39
N LEU A 214 -11.31 5.27 25.71
CA LEU A 214 -12.16 4.58 24.74
C LEU A 214 -13.41 5.42 24.42
N VAL A 215 -13.80 5.41 23.16
CA VAL A 215 -15.01 6.07 22.63
C VAL A 215 -15.94 5.03 22.02
N ASP A 216 -17.23 5.37 21.94
CA ASP A 216 -18.22 4.52 21.28
C ASP A 216 -18.02 4.55 19.76
N SER A 217 -18.03 3.37 19.15
CA SER A 217 -17.88 3.14 17.71
C SER A 217 -18.60 1.84 17.33
N PHE A 218 -18.35 1.34 16.12
CA PHE A 218 -18.90 0.10 15.60
C PHE A 218 -17.81 -0.76 14.96
N MET A 219 -17.98 -2.07 15.04
CA MET A 219 -17.11 -3.05 14.40
C MET A 219 -17.95 -4.25 13.93
N GLY A 220 -18.12 -4.40 12.62
CA GLY A 220 -18.95 -5.45 12.03
C GLY A 220 -20.43 -5.30 12.38
N GLY A 221 -20.94 -4.07 12.43
CA GLY A 221 -22.33 -3.73 12.76
C GLY A 221 -22.67 -3.85 14.25
N LYS A 222 -21.68 -4.11 15.11
CA LYS A 222 -21.88 -4.26 16.57
C LYS A 222 -21.25 -3.09 17.32
N PRO A 223 -21.82 -2.65 18.46
CA PRO A 223 -21.19 -1.66 19.31
C PRO A 223 -19.77 -2.06 19.68
N TRP A 224 -18.83 -1.15 19.53
CA TRP A 224 -17.41 -1.34 19.81
C TRP A 224 -16.87 -0.18 20.63
N ARG A 225 -15.95 -0.48 21.54
CA ARG A 225 -15.19 0.53 22.29
C ARG A 225 -13.84 0.71 21.61
N ALA A 226 -13.72 1.74 20.78
CA ALA A 226 -12.50 2.06 20.04
C ALA A 226 -11.60 2.98 20.88
N GLY A 227 -10.29 2.84 20.71
CA GLY A 227 -9.32 3.81 21.20
C GLY A 227 -9.45 5.14 20.48
N LYS A 228 -9.49 6.23 21.24
CA LYS A 228 -9.70 7.57 20.68
C LYS A 228 -8.60 7.95 19.67
N PHE A 229 -7.34 7.68 20.00
CA PHE A 229 -6.21 7.97 19.12
C PHE A 229 -6.25 7.08 17.88
N ALA A 230 -6.28 5.75 18.04
CA ALA A 230 -6.28 4.82 16.93
C ALA A 230 -7.46 5.05 15.95
N LEU A 231 -8.66 5.25 16.48
CA LEU A 231 -9.84 5.61 15.69
C LEU A 231 -9.64 6.91 14.93
N SER A 232 -9.22 7.98 15.61
CA SER A 232 -9.05 9.29 14.98
C SER A 232 -8.01 9.29 13.88
N LEU A 233 -6.89 8.59 14.08
CA LEU A 233 -5.84 8.43 13.09
C LEU A 233 -6.36 7.68 11.86
N ARG A 234 -7.03 6.54 12.07
CA ARG A 234 -7.57 5.71 10.99
C ARG A 234 -8.65 6.45 10.20
N VAL A 235 -9.59 7.14 10.86
CA VAL A 235 -10.60 8.00 10.20
C VAL A 235 -9.92 9.11 9.39
N SER A 236 -8.91 9.78 9.96
CA SER A 236 -8.19 10.87 9.27
C SER A 236 -7.51 10.38 8.00
N LEU A 237 -6.76 9.28 8.06
CA LEU A 237 -6.09 8.68 6.90
C LEU A 237 -7.11 8.26 5.84
N TRP A 238 -8.19 7.59 6.24
CA TRP A 238 -9.21 7.16 5.29
C TRP A 238 -9.96 8.33 4.66
N SER A 239 -10.18 9.42 5.40
CA SER A 239 -10.82 10.63 4.88
C SER A 239 -9.96 11.28 3.81
N GLU A 240 -8.64 11.37 4.02
CA GLU A 240 -7.69 11.82 2.99
C GLU A 240 -7.73 10.91 1.75
N HIS A 241 -7.59 9.60 1.96
CA HIS A 241 -7.49 8.63 0.86
C HIS A 241 -8.78 8.55 0.02
N LEU A 242 -9.94 8.75 0.64
CA LEU A 242 -11.25 8.74 -0.01
C LEU A 242 -11.73 10.13 -0.44
N GLY A 243 -11.04 11.20 -0.03
CA GLY A 243 -11.44 12.57 -0.32
C GLY A 243 -12.76 12.96 0.35
N LEU A 244 -12.93 12.58 1.62
CA LEU A 244 -14.12 12.86 2.42
C LEU A 244 -13.94 14.13 3.25
N ASP A 245 -14.96 14.98 3.25
CA ASP A 245 -15.05 16.12 4.17
C ASP A 245 -15.48 15.70 5.58
N ILE A 246 -15.31 16.59 6.57
CA ILE A 246 -15.65 16.33 7.99
C ILE A 246 -17.09 15.82 8.18
N GLY A 247 -18.03 16.24 7.34
CA GLY A 247 -19.44 15.82 7.41
C GLY A 247 -19.73 14.44 6.78
N GLU A 248 -18.77 13.86 6.06
CA GLU A 248 -18.95 12.67 5.24
C GLU A 248 -18.29 11.42 5.83
N VAL A 249 -17.69 11.51 7.02
CA VAL A 249 -16.92 10.42 7.64
C VAL A 249 -17.78 9.32 8.29
N ASN A 250 -19.05 9.59 8.58
CA ASN A 250 -19.93 8.64 9.28
C ASN A 250 -19.96 7.23 8.65
N PRO A 251 -20.03 7.06 7.31
CA PRO A 251 -20.03 5.74 6.68
C PRO A 251 -18.74 4.95 6.88
N ILE A 252 -17.61 5.58 7.25
CA ILE A 252 -16.32 4.92 7.44
C ILE A 252 -15.97 4.65 8.90
N TYR A 253 -16.90 4.83 9.84
CA TYR A 253 -16.65 4.56 11.26
C TYR A 253 -16.46 3.07 11.56
N ASP A 254 -17.23 2.20 10.90
CA ASP A 254 -17.08 0.75 10.98
C ASP A 254 -16.17 0.27 9.84
N PRO A 255 -14.92 -0.13 10.10
CA PRO A 255 -13.96 -0.40 9.03
C PRO A 255 -14.14 -1.77 8.36
N VAL A 256 -15.02 -2.65 8.87
CA VAL A 256 -15.08 -4.06 8.41
C VAL A 256 -16.40 -4.47 7.77
N ILE A 257 -17.48 -3.73 8.02
CA ILE A 257 -18.78 -3.99 7.38
C ILE A 257 -18.70 -3.81 5.85
N ASP A 258 -19.45 -4.62 5.12
CA ASP A 258 -19.38 -4.65 3.65
C ASP A 258 -19.71 -3.29 3.01
N SER A 259 -20.63 -2.51 3.58
CA SER A 259 -20.95 -1.17 3.07
C SER A 259 -19.75 -0.21 3.10
N THR A 260 -18.88 -0.35 4.10
CA THR A 260 -17.66 0.45 4.18
C THR A 260 -16.56 -0.15 3.32
N TYR A 261 -16.29 -1.44 3.51
CA TYR A 261 -15.14 -2.08 2.89
C TYR A 261 -15.32 -2.29 1.38
N LYS A 262 -16.47 -2.82 0.94
CA LYS A 262 -16.75 -3.12 -0.47
C LYS A 262 -17.30 -1.91 -1.21
N ASP A 263 -18.35 -1.31 -0.68
CA ASP A 263 -19.14 -0.31 -1.42
C ASP A 263 -18.51 1.09 -1.39
N ILE A 264 -17.63 1.37 -0.42
CA ILE A 264 -16.88 2.64 -0.34
C ILE A 264 -15.42 2.42 -0.67
N TRP A 265 -14.68 1.68 0.16
CA TRP A 265 -13.22 1.58 0.04
C TRP A 265 -12.76 0.89 -1.25
N MET A 266 -13.22 -0.35 -1.48
CA MET A 266 -12.87 -1.10 -2.70
C MET A 266 -13.45 -0.45 -3.96
N ALA A 267 -14.68 0.07 -3.90
CA ALA A 267 -15.31 0.74 -5.03
C ALA A 267 -14.52 2.00 -5.43
N ALA A 268 -14.19 2.87 -4.49
CA ALA A 268 -13.39 4.08 -4.75
C ALA A 268 -12.04 3.73 -5.37
N ALA A 269 -11.32 2.76 -4.79
CA ALA A 269 -10.04 2.29 -5.33
C ALA A 269 -10.15 1.81 -6.79
N ARG A 270 -11.16 0.98 -7.10
CA ARG A 270 -11.38 0.45 -8.46
C ARG A 270 -11.77 1.54 -9.44
N THR A 271 -12.72 2.40 -9.07
CA THR A 271 -13.19 3.50 -9.91
C THR A 271 -12.05 4.47 -10.22
N ASN A 272 -11.28 4.88 -9.22
CA ASN A 272 -10.12 5.74 -9.41
C ASN A 272 -9.08 5.07 -10.31
N THR A 273 -8.74 3.79 -10.09
CA THR A 273 -7.80 3.05 -10.96
C THR A 273 -8.27 3.05 -12.41
N MET A 274 -9.56 2.80 -12.67
CA MET A 274 -10.13 2.82 -14.03
C MET A 274 -10.01 4.22 -14.64
N ILE A 275 -10.35 5.28 -13.91
CA ILE A 275 -10.23 6.66 -14.41
C ILE A 275 -8.79 7.01 -14.74
N TYR A 276 -7.83 6.72 -13.84
CA TYR A 276 -6.41 6.99 -14.12
C TYR A 276 -5.90 6.19 -15.32
N GLN A 277 -6.37 4.95 -15.49
CA GLN A 277 -6.04 4.13 -16.65
C GLN A 277 -6.62 4.71 -17.95
N ASP A 278 -7.89 5.13 -17.94
CA ASP A 278 -8.57 5.72 -19.10
C ASP A 278 -7.88 7.02 -19.55
N VAL A 279 -7.50 7.86 -18.59
CA VAL A 279 -6.98 9.21 -18.88
C VAL A 279 -5.48 9.21 -19.19
N PHE A 280 -4.69 8.45 -18.43
CA PHE A 280 -3.23 8.54 -18.49
C PHE A 280 -2.53 7.29 -18.98
N ALA A 281 -3.24 6.15 -19.04
CA ALA A 281 -2.62 4.83 -19.20
C ALA A 281 -1.40 4.62 -18.29
N CYS A 282 -1.48 5.13 -17.07
CA CYS A 282 -0.32 5.26 -16.18
C CYS A 282 0.23 3.89 -15.75
N ILE A 283 1.53 3.85 -15.46
CA ILE A 283 2.18 2.70 -14.85
C ILE A 283 2.28 2.86 -13.32
N PRO A 284 2.24 1.76 -12.57
CA PRO A 284 1.99 0.38 -13.00
C PRO A 284 0.49 0.10 -13.21
N ASN A 285 0.16 -0.92 -14.02
CA ASN A 285 -1.22 -1.36 -14.25
C ASN A 285 -1.30 -2.86 -14.63
N ASP A 286 -2.47 -3.46 -14.48
CA ASP A 286 -2.69 -4.89 -14.75
C ASP A 286 -2.85 -5.25 -16.24
N LEU A 287 -2.69 -4.29 -17.15
CA LEU A 287 -2.73 -4.52 -18.60
C LEU A 287 -1.35 -4.83 -19.19
N ILE A 288 -0.28 -4.40 -18.52
CA ILE A 288 1.10 -4.58 -18.98
C ILE A 288 1.72 -5.77 -18.27
N HIS A 289 1.77 -6.93 -18.93
CA HIS A 289 2.29 -8.17 -18.34
C HIS A 289 3.77 -8.44 -18.62
N SER A 290 4.39 -7.72 -19.57
CA SER A 290 5.77 -7.96 -20.01
C SER A 290 6.52 -6.66 -20.31
N ARG A 291 7.86 -6.70 -20.32
CA ARG A 291 8.71 -5.58 -20.77
C ARG A 291 8.49 -5.26 -22.24
N GLY A 292 8.19 -6.28 -23.06
CA GLY A 292 7.81 -6.08 -24.46
C GLY A 292 6.54 -5.25 -24.59
N SER A 293 5.50 -5.60 -23.82
CA SER A 293 4.23 -4.85 -23.76
C SER A 293 4.43 -3.43 -23.23
N LEU A 294 5.29 -3.25 -22.22
CA LEU A 294 5.64 -1.93 -21.69
C LEU A 294 6.27 -1.06 -22.79
N ARG A 295 7.32 -1.56 -23.47
CA ARG A 295 7.97 -0.83 -24.56
C ARG A 295 7.03 -0.52 -25.71
N GLN A 296 6.17 -1.45 -26.10
CA GLN A 296 5.19 -1.21 -27.16
C GLN A 296 4.19 -0.12 -26.78
N CYS A 297 3.67 -0.16 -25.54
CA CYS A 297 2.83 0.91 -25.01
C CYS A 297 3.57 2.25 -25.03
N MET A 298 4.85 2.26 -24.63
CA MET A 298 5.69 3.45 -24.66
C MET A 298 5.91 4.04 -26.04
N SER A 299 6.22 3.21 -27.03
CA SER A 299 6.36 3.66 -28.41
C SER A 299 5.04 4.20 -28.96
N TYR A 300 3.92 3.50 -28.75
CA TYR A 300 2.60 3.92 -29.22
C TYR A 300 2.21 5.31 -28.73
N TRP A 301 2.33 5.56 -27.42
CA TRP A 301 1.97 6.86 -26.84
C TRP A 301 2.98 7.96 -27.19
N LYS A 302 4.26 7.62 -27.34
CA LYS A 302 5.27 8.57 -27.84
C LYS A 302 4.93 9.07 -29.23
N GLU A 303 4.52 8.17 -30.12
CA GLU A 303 4.11 8.52 -31.48
C GLU A 303 2.83 9.36 -31.49
N LYS A 304 1.84 9.02 -30.64
CA LYS A 304 0.55 9.72 -30.58
C LYS A 304 0.64 11.11 -29.95
N LEU A 305 1.47 11.29 -28.92
CA LEU A 305 1.51 12.51 -28.10
C LEU A 305 2.78 13.36 -28.31
N GLY A 306 3.76 12.87 -29.09
CA GLY A 306 5.02 13.56 -29.35
C GLY A 306 5.97 13.63 -28.15
N GLN A 307 5.60 13.09 -26.99
CA GLN A 307 6.41 13.00 -25.78
C GLN A 307 6.25 11.62 -25.14
N THR A 308 7.33 11.06 -24.57
CA THR A 308 7.29 9.83 -23.76
C THR A 308 6.82 10.16 -22.36
N THR A 309 5.52 10.29 -22.13
CA THR A 309 4.97 10.76 -20.85
C THR A 309 4.47 9.64 -19.95
N ILE A 310 4.73 8.37 -20.24
CA ILE A 310 4.24 7.27 -19.39
C ILE A 310 4.95 7.25 -18.03
N ASP A 311 6.17 7.78 -17.93
CA ASP A 311 6.84 8.03 -16.64
C ASP A 311 6.32 9.31 -15.94
N LEU A 312 5.72 10.27 -16.66
CA LEU A 312 5.25 11.56 -16.12
C LEU A 312 3.72 11.69 -16.02
N GLY A 313 2.98 10.68 -16.48
CA GLY A 313 1.52 10.64 -16.46
C GLY A 313 0.86 11.86 -17.11
N ILE A 314 1.26 12.30 -18.30
CA ILE A 314 0.61 13.46 -18.96
C ILE A 314 -0.64 13.00 -19.73
N ALA A 315 -1.78 13.64 -19.49
CA ALA A 315 -3.02 13.35 -20.20
C ALA A 315 -2.93 13.81 -21.68
N PRO A 316 -3.62 13.12 -22.61
CA PRO A 316 -3.83 13.63 -23.95
C PRO A 316 -4.64 14.95 -23.91
N GLN A 317 -4.64 15.73 -24.99
CA GLN A 317 -5.45 16.96 -25.05
C GLN A 317 -6.96 16.67 -25.02
N THR A 318 -7.36 15.55 -25.60
CA THR A 318 -8.74 15.08 -25.66
C THR A 318 -8.78 13.56 -25.51
N LEU A 319 -9.88 13.05 -24.97
CA LEU A 319 -10.18 11.63 -24.89
C LEU A 319 -11.20 11.27 -25.95
N GLU A 320 -10.92 10.22 -26.72
CA GLU A 320 -11.83 9.68 -27.72
C GLU A 320 -12.48 8.41 -27.16
N SER A 321 -13.82 8.38 -27.15
CA SER A 321 -14.61 7.20 -26.82
C SER A 321 -15.55 6.87 -27.98
N TYR A 322 -15.83 5.59 -28.19
CA TYR A 322 -16.71 5.11 -29.25
C TYR A 322 -18.01 4.64 -28.62
N GLU A 323 -19.08 5.44 -28.75
CA GLU A 323 -20.45 5.09 -28.32
C GLU A 323 -21.33 5.02 -29.58
N ASP A 324 -22.01 3.89 -29.80
CA ASP A 324 -22.96 3.67 -30.91
C ASP A 324 -22.44 3.99 -32.34
N GLY A 325 -21.13 3.90 -32.55
CA GLY A 325 -20.48 4.15 -33.85
C GLY A 325 -20.03 5.59 -34.07
N ASP A 326 -20.36 6.51 -33.15
CA ASP A 326 -19.91 7.89 -33.15
C ASP A 326 -18.71 8.10 -32.22
N VAL A 327 -17.78 8.97 -32.64
CA VAL A 327 -16.62 9.37 -31.83
C VAL A 327 -17.02 10.52 -30.92
N LYS A 328 -17.05 10.25 -29.62
CA LYS A 328 -17.28 11.26 -28.59
C LYS A 328 -15.95 11.72 -28.02
N VAL A 329 -15.70 13.02 -28.13
CA VAL A 329 -14.49 13.68 -27.66
C VAL A 329 -14.80 14.36 -26.32
N THR A 330 -14.03 14.05 -25.27
CA THR A 330 -14.20 14.63 -23.92
C THR A 330 -12.90 15.26 -23.41
N ASP A 331 -13.02 16.27 -22.55
CA ASP A 331 -11.87 16.83 -21.82
C ASP A 331 -11.43 15.82 -20.74
N PRO A 332 -10.13 15.45 -20.68
CA PRO A 332 -9.57 14.67 -19.58
C PRO A 332 -9.99 15.14 -18.18
N MET A 333 -10.09 16.46 -17.97
CA MET A 333 -10.48 17.03 -16.68
C MET A 333 -11.91 16.69 -16.29
N ASP A 334 -12.84 16.53 -17.24
CA ASP A 334 -14.21 16.13 -16.94
C ASP A 334 -14.25 14.71 -16.38
N ARG A 335 -13.43 13.82 -16.94
CA ARG A 335 -13.27 12.45 -16.44
C ARG A 335 -12.59 12.46 -15.06
N LEU A 336 -11.53 13.25 -14.89
CA LEU A 336 -10.78 13.35 -13.64
C LEU A 336 -11.57 14.00 -12.50
N ALA A 337 -12.52 14.90 -12.80
CA ALA A 337 -13.40 15.50 -11.81
C ALA A 337 -14.26 14.46 -11.05
N THR A 338 -14.40 13.24 -11.60
CA THR A 338 -15.10 12.13 -10.93
C THR A 338 -14.22 11.32 -9.97
N VAL A 339 -12.90 11.53 -9.97
CA VAL A 339 -11.98 10.93 -9.00
C VAL A 339 -12.25 11.52 -7.62
N LYS A 340 -12.37 10.66 -6.61
CA LYS A 340 -12.47 11.07 -5.20
C LYS A 340 -11.28 10.57 -4.41
N GLY A 341 -10.61 11.48 -3.70
CA GLY A 341 -9.42 11.16 -2.92
C GLY A 341 -8.24 10.69 -3.77
N HIS A 342 -7.42 9.83 -3.18
CA HIS A 342 -6.16 9.35 -3.75
C HIS A 342 -6.08 7.83 -3.90
N LEU A 343 -6.99 7.08 -3.26
CA LEU A 343 -6.94 5.63 -3.21
C LEU A 343 -7.09 5.00 -4.59
N VAL A 344 -6.21 4.06 -4.93
CA VAL A 344 -6.27 3.24 -6.16
C VAL A 344 -5.95 1.78 -5.82
N SER A 345 -6.50 0.83 -6.59
CA SER A 345 -6.12 -0.57 -6.49
C SER A 345 -4.63 -0.76 -6.81
N PHE A 346 -3.93 -1.56 -6.01
CA PHE A 346 -2.55 -1.94 -6.30
C PHE A 346 -2.53 -2.98 -7.43
N PRO A 347 -1.75 -2.78 -8.51
CA PRO A 347 -1.76 -3.68 -9.66
C PRO A 347 -0.99 -4.96 -9.34
N LEU A 348 -1.67 -6.11 -9.37
CA LEU A 348 -1.10 -7.41 -9.00
C LEU A 348 -0.43 -8.12 -10.20
N ASP A 349 -0.86 -7.80 -11.41
CA ASP A 349 -0.48 -8.47 -12.66
C ASP A 349 0.56 -7.68 -13.47
N PHE A 350 0.94 -6.48 -13.01
CA PHE A 350 1.94 -5.66 -13.69
C PHE A 350 3.30 -6.38 -13.83
N MET A 351 3.75 -6.61 -15.05
CA MET A 351 4.97 -7.36 -15.38
C MET A 351 4.99 -8.80 -14.81
N CYS A 352 3.85 -9.47 -14.68
CA CYS A 352 3.77 -10.82 -14.12
C CYS A 352 4.47 -11.91 -14.94
N LYS A 353 4.77 -11.66 -16.23
CA LYS A 353 5.49 -12.61 -17.11
C LYS A 353 7.00 -12.39 -17.12
N GLU A 354 7.53 -11.48 -16.31
CA GLU A 354 8.95 -11.10 -16.28
C GLU A 354 9.64 -11.63 -15.02
N ASP A 355 10.89 -12.04 -15.16
CA ASP A 355 11.80 -12.17 -14.02
C ASP A 355 12.41 -10.79 -13.73
N LEU A 356 11.93 -10.17 -12.67
CA LEU A 356 12.33 -8.82 -12.27
C LEU A 356 13.64 -8.77 -11.47
N ARG A 357 14.29 -9.92 -11.23
CA ARG A 357 15.60 -9.94 -10.58
C ARG A 357 16.66 -9.28 -11.47
N PRO A 358 17.70 -8.67 -10.89
CA PRO A 358 18.82 -8.15 -11.66
C PRO A 358 19.43 -9.23 -12.54
N ILE A 359 19.88 -8.87 -13.74
CA ILE A 359 20.55 -9.79 -14.68
C ILE A 359 22.06 -9.51 -14.71
N PHE A 360 22.88 -10.49 -15.14
CA PHE A 360 24.36 -10.42 -15.10
C PHE A 360 25.01 -9.14 -15.64
N LYS A 361 24.33 -8.42 -16.55
CA LYS A 361 24.83 -7.18 -17.15
C LYS A 361 24.56 -5.92 -16.30
N GLU A 362 23.91 -6.07 -15.15
CA GLU A 362 23.51 -4.99 -14.24
C GLU A 362 24.36 -5.03 -12.98
N SER A 363 24.79 -3.88 -12.46
CA SER A 363 25.60 -3.79 -11.25
C SER A 363 24.95 -4.50 -10.06
N GLU A 364 23.63 -4.40 -9.96
CA GLU A 364 22.79 -4.96 -8.91
C GLU A 364 22.81 -6.49 -8.89
N PHE A 365 23.18 -7.14 -10.00
CA PHE A 365 23.37 -8.60 -10.02
C PHE A 365 24.51 -9.06 -9.10
N TYR A 366 25.53 -8.23 -8.94
CA TYR A 366 26.67 -8.53 -8.08
C TYR A 366 26.45 -8.08 -6.63
N ALA A 367 25.35 -7.37 -6.35
CA ALA A 367 24.97 -7.03 -4.99
C ALA A 367 24.39 -8.27 -4.27
N SER A 368 24.65 -8.38 -2.97
CA SER A 368 24.00 -9.40 -2.14
C SER A 368 22.47 -9.23 -2.23
N PRO A 369 21.68 -10.30 -2.42
CA PRO A 369 20.22 -10.20 -2.46
C PRO A 369 19.61 -9.52 -1.24
N GLN A 370 20.27 -9.63 -0.07
CA GLN A 370 19.89 -8.99 1.19
C GLN A 370 19.91 -7.45 1.13
N VAL A 371 20.45 -6.86 0.06
CA VAL A 371 20.36 -5.43 -0.23
C VAL A 371 18.94 -5.02 -0.66
N PHE A 372 18.11 -5.95 -1.10
CA PHE A 372 16.80 -5.64 -1.65
C PHE A 372 15.63 -6.18 -0.83
N HIS A 373 15.88 -6.94 0.24
CA HIS A 373 14.84 -7.56 1.07
C HIS A 373 15.13 -7.46 2.55
#